data_AF-A0A855N5S7-F1
#
_entry.id   AF-A0A855N5S7-F1
#
_cell.length_a   1.000
_cell.length_b   1.000
_cell.length_c   1.000
_cell.angle_alpha   90.00
_cell.angle_beta   90.00
_cell.angle_gamma   90.00
#
_symmetry.space_group_name_H-M   'P 1'
#
loop_
_entity.id
_entity.type
_entity.pdbx_description
1 polymer ?
#
loop_
_entity_poly.entity_id
_entity_poly.type
_entity_poly.pdbx_seq_one_letter_code
_entity_poly.pdbx_strand_id
1 'polypeptide(L)'
;MDIKSFQTNLDLTNFKFDKYADIVKQNEEISKKRADIYKTDRNFHIISENESENYIGIKNNEPITSKKYKDYIIYSDNENLLYYEGTNAYYAITKDTDINLLSKISLADKMFLLNKNDTTDEKVVVKDEAYFMQKMLDDMIIEQTSFMLGKKLDQSYDVWHSLGFGRNYSYANKFSPNAGNYKADNYSNQNPLIPNSYYLNSYANSNLIDTKFGKAELFLDLAGDNDRLGVGSFSSNSQLFRFDSDGNGFVDKNDDYFDKLKIRAYDKDGNEIIKKLSEVVDSINLKDFIDTKSNAIKKWKEEVSSYNWDEKTYKEQLNIMNSYNPYSIFKPEVRYESLTQNDLNELSKLADEDGWIDASKLQGLNLAYAKQMVDGNYKLEEISYLGASSQTNSYANEQYAKFNALYEDYMAEINALNKFFDSYKQTASSEIMSEFGNMIENPEFKSSVMLSIEREFSSATGLNFTLENLQKVKDSFEKDRANTANMLKDTDALTAIKINKNGTFTLRFNSGREINVDKLYKDSGKAFDVELNLNAEFMSEEELNQNLDLSVSAANIKDKITGEVQTKSLKDLGVQIIKKLTNGKFALQTNDGRNIIVDQIYTKLNNQEKSQNSELNLINDKDRFYPKPLRIWA
;
A
#
# COMPACT_ATOMS: atom_id res chain seq x y z
N MET A 1 51.92 -40.86 30.38
CA MET A 1 52.52 -40.55 31.70
C MET A 1 52.44 -39.04 31.86
N ASP A 2 51.95 -38.63 33.01
CA ASP A 2 51.58 -37.28 33.43
C ASP A 2 52.80 -36.39 33.73
N ILE A 3 52.51 -35.14 34.13
CA ILE A 3 53.31 -34.17 34.90
C ILE A 3 53.91 -33.07 34.01
N LYS A 4 53.22 -31.93 33.87
CA LYS A 4 53.30 -30.73 34.74
C LYS A 4 54.68 -30.08 34.78
N SER A 5 54.66 -28.78 34.44
CA SER A 5 55.60 -27.73 34.87
C SER A 5 57.01 -27.83 34.26
N PHE A 6 57.57 -26.80 33.64
CA PHE A 6 57.62 -25.41 34.06
C PHE A 6 57.77 -24.46 32.87
N GLN A 7 57.30 -23.23 33.08
CA GLN A 7 57.48 -22.05 32.23
C GLN A 7 58.92 -21.87 31.75
N THR A 8 59.13 -21.36 30.53
CA THR A 8 59.56 -19.96 30.33
C THR A 8 59.71 -19.60 28.84
N ASN A 9 59.33 -18.34 28.59
CA ASN A 9 59.70 -17.44 27.49
C ASN A 9 59.01 -17.58 26.12
N LEU A 10 58.07 -16.65 25.91
CA LEU A 10 57.80 -16.04 24.62
C LEU A 10 59.13 -15.68 23.92
N ASP A 11 59.28 -16.12 22.68
CA ASP A 11 60.05 -15.37 21.70
C ASP A 11 59.15 -15.13 20.48
N LEU A 12 58.58 -13.93 20.45
CA LEU A 12 57.65 -13.42 19.43
C LEU A 12 58.35 -13.04 18.11
N THR A 13 59.51 -13.61 17.80
CA THR A 13 60.36 -13.14 16.69
C THR A 13 60.39 -14.03 15.44
N ASN A 14 59.64 -15.14 15.38
CA ASN A 14 59.76 -16.07 14.23
C ASN A 14 58.45 -16.60 13.60
N PHE A 15 57.41 -15.77 13.51
CA PHE A 15 56.31 -16.03 12.56
C PHE A 15 56.55 -15.27 11.25
N LYS A 16 57.17 -15.93 10.27
CA LYS A 16 57.40 -15.37 8.92
C LYS A 16 56.17 -15.52 8.01
N PHE A 17 55.94 -14.43 7.28
CA PHE A 17 54.75 -13.99 6.57
C PHE A 17 54.68 -14.48 5.09
N ASP A 18 55.05 -15.72 4.80
CA ASP A 18 55.32 -16.15 3.41
C ASP A 18 54.09 -16.54 2.56
N LYS A 19 52.88 -16.08 2.90
CA LYS A 19 51.68 -16.27 2.04
C LYS A 19 51.08 -14.97 1.47
N TYR A 20 51.76 -13.84 1.65
CA TYR A 20 51.40 -12.55 1.05
C TYR A 20 52.31 -12.14 -0.13
N ALA A 21 53.36 -12.92 -0.45
CA ALA A 21 54.31 -12.57 -1.51
C ALA A 21 53.72 -12.71 -2.94
N ASP A 22 52.76 -13.62 -3.16
CA ASP A 22 52.15 -13.81 -4.49
C ASP A 22 51.06 -12.76 -4.80
N ILE A 23 50.35 -12.26 -3.78
CA ILE A 23 49.37 -11.17 -3.91
C ILE A 23 50.09 -9.82 -4.13
N VAL A 24 51.25 -9.63 -3.50
CA VAL A 24 52.10 -8.45 -3.73
C VAL A 24 52.71 -8.46 -5.13
N LYS A 25 53.08 -9.62 -5.69
CA LYS A 25 53.56 -9.72 -7.09
C LYS A 25 52.47 -9.45 -8.13
N GLN A 26 51.24 -9.94 -7.93
CA GLN A 26 50.11 -9.60 -8.82
C GLN A 26 49.71 -8.12 -8.72
N ASN A 27 49.74 -7.53 -7.51
CA ASN A 27 49.52 -6.10 -7.32
C ASN A 27 50.69 -5.23 -7.82
N GLU A 28 51.93 -5.73 -7.82
CA GLU A 28 53.08 -5.07 -8.45
C GLU A 28 53.00 -5.10 -9.98
N GLU A 29 52.50 -6.17 -10.62
CA GLU A 29 52.30 -6.19 -12.07
C GLU A 29 51.11 -5.31 -12.52
N ILE A 30 50.03 -5.27 -11.72
CA ILE A 30 48.90 -4.36 -11.95
C ILE A 30 49.32 -2.90 -11.68
N SER A 31 50.15 -2.65 -10.66
CA SER A 31 50.70 -1.31 -10.38
C SER A 31 51.78 -0.87 -11.37
N LYS A 32 52.57 -1.79 -11.93
CA LYS A 32 53.53 -1.50 -13.02
C LYS A 32 52.81 -1.24 -14.34
N LYS A 33 51.71 -1.95 -14.65
CA LYS A 33 50.85 -1.60 -15.79
C LYS A 33 50.16 -0.24 -15.60
N ARG A 34 49.76 0.12 -14.37
CA ARG A 34 49.27 1.47 -14.05
C ARG A 34 50.38 2.52 -14.17
N ALA A 35 51.60 2.25 -13.72
CA ALA A 35 52.73 3.19 -13.80
C ALA A 35 53.31 3.36 -15.23
N ASP A 36 53.21 2.36 -16.10
CA ASP A 36 53.61 2.48 -17.50
C ASP A 36 52.57 3.23 -18.35
N ILE A 37 51.30 3.24 -17.94
CA ILE A 37 50.24 4.08 -18.51
C ILE A 37 50.37 5.52 -17.99
N TYR A 38 50.75 5.71 -16.73
CA TYR A 38 50.92 7.03 -16.10
C TYR A 38 52.40 7.37 -15.87
N LYS A 39 53.09 7.79 -16.92
CA LYS A 39 54.40 8.44 -16.75
C LYS A 39 54.23 9.77 -16.04
N THR A 40 54.95 9.88 -14.93
CA THR A 40 55.21 11.09 -14.17
C THR A 40 55.84 12.17 -15.06
N ASP A 41 55.02 13.01 -15.68
CA ASP A 41 55.44 14.34 -16.09
C ASP A 41 54.26 15.32 -15.96
N ARG A 42 54.38 16.24 -15.00
CA ARG A 42 53.43 17.32 -14.74
C ARG A 42 53.69 18.42 -15.77
N ASN A 43 53.18 18.25 -16.98
CA ASN A 43 53.10 19.32 -17.98
C ASN A 43 51.94 19.04 -18.95
N PHE A 44 50.72 19.48 -18.58
CA PHE A 44 49.64 19.66 -19.55
C PHE A 44 50.04 20.78 -20.51
N HIS A 45 50.35 20.45 -21.76
CA HIS A 45 50.64 21.44 -22.79
C HIS A 45 49.67 21.25 -23.97
N ILE A 46 48.90 22.31 -24.20
CA ILE A 46 48.16 22.68 -25.42
C ILE A 46 46.76 22.05 -25.58
N ILE A 47 45.77 22.86 -25.19
CA ILE A 47 44.42 22.92 -25.74
C ILE A 47 44.56 23.56 -27.13
N SER A 48 44.16 22.87 -28.20
CA SER A 48 43.98 23.56 -29.49
C SER A 48 42.67 24.33 -29.45
N GLU A 49 42.75 25.65 -29.52
CA GLU A 49 41.59 26.51 -29.74
C GLU A 49 40.96 26.17 -31.08
N ASN A 50 39.70 25.74 -31.05
CA ASN A 50 38.80 25.90 -32.18
C ASN A 50 37.58 26.66 -31.64
N GLU A 51 37.18 27.73 -32.30
CA GLU A 51 36.33 28.82 -31.78
C GLU A 51 34.88 28.43 -31.43
N SER A 52 34.57 27.15 -31.21
CA SER A 52 33.20 26.68 -30.96
C SER A 52 33.01 25.66 -29.83
N GLU A 53 34.07 25.18 -29.15
CA GLU A 53 33.92 24.20 -28.07
C GLU A 53 34.84 24.54 -26.88
N ASN A 54 34.26 25.06 -25.80
CA ASN A 54 34.97 25.29 -24.55
C ASN A 54 35.05 23.95 -23.78
N TYR A 55 36.22 23.55 -23.32
CA TYR A 55 36.47 22.35 -22.48
C TYR A 55 37.01 22.80 -21.11
N ILE A 56 36.60 22.14 -20.02
CA ILE A 56 37.14 22.37 -18.65
C ILE A 56 38.28 21.37 -18.40
N GLY A 57 39.42 21.83 -17.90
CA GLY A 57 40.50 20.98 -17.40
C GLY A 57 40.52 20.96 -15.87
N ILE A 58 40.73 19.78 -15.26
CA ILE A 58 40.96 19.64 -13.82
C ILE A 58 42.47 19.59 -13.58
N LYS A 59 42.99 20.48 -12.73
CA LYS A 59 44.41 20.48 -12.32
C LYS A 59 44.47 20.43 -10.81
N ASN A 60 45.17 19.44 -10.24
CA ASN A 60 45.32 19.27 -8.80
C ASN A 60 43.98 19.22 -8.03
N ASN A 61 42.95 18.57 -8.58
CA ASN A 61 41.59 18.56 -8.05
C ASN A 61 40.86 19.92 -8.00
N GLU A 62 41.38 20.97 -8.64
CA GLU A 62 40.67 22.25 -8.79
C GLU A 62 40.27 22.50 -10.26
N PRO A 63 39.03 22.95 -10.54
CA PRO A 63 38.59 23.30 -11.88
C PRO A 63 39.27 24.60 -12.38
N ILE A 64 39.82 24.58 -13.59
CA ILE A 64 40.36 25.80 -14.21
C ILE A 64 39.29 26.43 -15.11
N THR A 65 38.65 27.47 -14.56
CA THR A 65 37.75 28.48 -15.16
C THR A 65 36.31 28.11 -15.50
N SER A 66 35.41 29.01 -15.07
CA SER A 66 33.97 28.91 -15.07
C SER A 66 33.32 29.84 -16.09
N LYS A 67 32.27 29.34 -16.76
CA LYS A 67 31.09 30.13 -17.16
C LYS A 67 29.92 29.20 -17.47
N LYS A 68 28.81 29.46 -16.75
CA LYS A 68 27.42 29.00 -16.89
C LYS A 68 27.12 27.89 -17.92
N TYR A 69 26.56 26.80 -17.40
CA TYR A 69 25.64 25.85 -18.04
C TYR A 69 25.91 25.60 -19.53
N LYS A 70 26.75 24.59 -19.78
CA LYS A 70 26.73 23.78 -21.01
C LYS A 70 27.53 22.52 -20.72
N ASP A 71 27.08 21.39 -21.27
CA ASP A 71 27.74 20.09 -21.15
C ASP A 71 29.23 20.22 -21.52
N TYR A 72 30.11 20.25 -20.52
CA TYR A 72 31.54 20.28 -20.74
C TYR A 72 32.03 18.83 -20.75
N ILE A 73 32.54 18.37 -21.90
CA ILE A 73 33.36 17.16 -21.93
C ILE A 73 34.68 17.51 -21.25
N ILE A 74 35.09 16.73 -20.25
CA ILE A 74 36.42 16.79 -19.65
C ILE A 74 37.14 15.52 -20.11
N TYR A 75 38.29 15.68 -20.76
CA TYR A 75 39.16 14.56 -21.10
C TYR A 75 40.08 14.28 -19.91
N SER A 76 39.96 13.09 -19.33
CA SER A 76 40.89 12.56 -18.33
C SER A 76 41.22 11.12 -18.72
N ASP A 77 42.51 10.78 -18.78
CA ASP A 77 42.99 9.40 -18.87
C ASP A 77 42.41 8.53 -20.00
N ASN A 78 42.25 9.09 -21.20
CA ASN A 78 41.64 8.45 -22.38
C ASN A 78 40.15 8.12 -22.26
N GLU A 79 39.45 8.63 -21.25
CA GLU A 79 38.00 8.51 -21.11
C GLU A 79 37.30 9.87 -21.29
N ASN A 80 36.17 9.84 -22.01
CA ASN A 80 35.30 11.00 -22.14
C ASN A 80 34.48 11.12 -20.85
N LEU A 81 34.80 12.12 -20.02
CA LEU A 81 34.01 12.44 -18.83
C LEU A 81 33.07 13.60 -19.15
N LEU A 82 31.86 13.56 -18.61
CA LEU A 82 30.91 14.66 -18.64
C LEU A 82 30.89 15.30 -17.26
N TYR A 83 31.22 16.58 -17.18
CA TYR A 83 31.30 17.32 -15.93
C TYR A 83 29.99 18.04 -15.62
N TYR A 84 29.59 17.97 -14.36
CA TYR A 84 28.41 18.63 -13.85
C TYR A 84 28.74 19.42 -12.59
N GLU A 85 28.32 20.68 -12.59
CA GLU A 85 28.40 21.60 -11.46
C GLU A 85 26.98 21.73 -10.87
N GLY A 86 26.76 21.13 -9.70
CA GLY A 86 25.53 21.26 -8.95
C GLY A 86 25.60 22.40 -7.93
N THR A 87 24.48 22.71 -7.28
CA THR A 87 24.42 23.78 -6.25
C THR A 87 25.33 23.50 -5.05
N ASN A 88 25.62 22.23 -4.74
CA ASN A 88 26.34 21.80 -3.53
C ASN A 88 27.45 20.75 -3.76
N ALA A 89 27.74 20.34 -5.01
CA ALA A 89 28.74 19.31 -5.31
C ALA A 89 29.32 19.44 -6.73
N TYR A 90 30.56 18.98 -6.91
CA TYR A 90 31.22 18.83 -8.20
C TYR A 90 31.42 17.34 -8.50
N TYR A 91 30.95 16.85 -9.64
CA TYR A 91 31.18 15.45 -10.02
C TYR A 91 31.32 15.30 -11.54
N ALA A 92 31.90 14.17 -11.93
CA ALA A 92 32.04 13.77 -13.31
C ALA A 92 31.40 12.39 -13.51
N ILE A 93 30.86 12.14 -14.69
CA ILE A 93 30.36 10.82 -15.08
C ILE A 93 31.08 10.37 -16.34
N THR A 94 31.20 9.07 -16.57
CA THR A 94 31.73 8.57 -17.84
C THR A 94 30.68 8.72 -18.94
N LYS A 95 31.15 8.86 -20.18
CA LYS A 95 30.28 8.85 -21.38
C LYS A 95 29.47 7.56 -21.47
N ASP A 96 30.05 6.43 -21.03
CA ASP A 96 29.36 5.15 -21.03
C ASP A 96 28.20 5.15 -20.02
N THR A 97 28.38 5.70 -18.80
CA THR A 97 27.29 5.90 -17.84
C THR A 97 26.16 6.76 -18.42
N ASP A 98 26.48 7.82 -19.16
CA ASP A 98 25.47 8.65 -19.81
C ASP A 98 24.74 7.90 -20.94
N ILE A 99 25.47 7.24 -21.83
CA ILE A 99 24.91 6.49 -22.96
C ILE A 99 24.07 5.31 -22.47
N ASN A 100 24.56 4.55 -21.49
CA ASN A 100 23.92 3.33 -21.01
C ASN A 100 22.68 3.61 -20.15
N LEU A 101 22.68 4.71 -19.38
CA LEU A 101 21.67 4.97 -18.36
C LEU A 101 21.05 6.38 -18.45
N LEU A 102 21.84 7.43 -18.22
CA LEU A 102 21.28 8.76 -17.95
C LEU A 102 20.68 9.46 -19.19
N SER A 103 21.11 9.11 -20.40
CA SER A 103 20.51 9.61 -21.65
C SER A 103 19.12 9.02 -21.93
N LYS A 104 18.75 7.94 -21.24
CA LYS A 104 17.48 7.23 -21.40
C LYS A 104 16.37 7.77 -20.49
N ILE A 105 16.68 8.67 -19.57
CA ILE A 105 15.71 9.24 -18.61
C ILE A 105 15.34 10.68 -18.97
N SER A 106 14.26 11.18 -18.37
CA SER A 106 13.78 12.55 -18.58
C SER A 106 14.85 13.56 -18.16
N LEU A 107 14.87 14.74 -18.80
CA LEU A 107 15.84 15.78 -18.44
C LEU A 107 15.69 16.22 -16.97
N ALA A 108 14.46 16.29 -16.47
CA ALA A 108 14.18 16.66 -15.09
C ALA A 108 14.72 15.62 -14.11
N ASP A 109 14.51 14.34 -14.38
CA ASP A 109 14.97 13.24 -13.53
C ASP A 109 16.48 13.02 -13.63
N LYS A 110 17.07 13.22 -14.83
CA LYS A 110 18.52 13.28 -15.01
C LYS A 110 19.10 14.35 -14.09
N MET A 111 18.61 15.59 -14.20
CA MET A 111 19.05 16.70 -13.35
C MET A 111 18.79 16.44 -11.86
N PHE A 112 17.72 15.72 -11.50
CA PHE A 112 17.46 15.31 -10.13
C PHE A 112 18.52 14.36 -9.58
N LEU A 113 18.77 13.23 -10.25
CA LEU A 113 19.74 12.21 -9.81
C LEU A 113 21.15 12.79 -9.70
N LEU A 114 21.47 13.68 -10.63
CA LEU A 114 22.70 14.46 -10.69
C LEU A 114 22.83 15.43 -9.49
N ASN A 115 21.74 15.97 -8.94
CA ASN A 115 21.80 16.96 -7.84
C ASN A 115 21.33 16.46 -6.46
N LYS A 116 20.84 15.22 -6.36
CA LYS A 116 20.23 14.66 -5.13
C LYS A 116 21.29 14.32 -4.07
N ASN A 117 21.28 15.04 -2.95
CA ASN A 117 21.86 14.67 -1.63
C ASN A 117 23.27 14.09 -1.63
N ASP A 118 24.17 14.58 -2.48
CA ASP A 118 25.59 14.31 -2.28
C ASP A 118 26.16 15.28 -1.26
N THR A 119 26.96 14.74 -0.33
CA THR A 119 27.72 15.52 0.62
C THR A 119 28.64 16.50 -0.11
N THR A 120 28.89 17.65 0.51
CA THR A 120 29.77 18.72 0.01
C THR A 120 31.21 18.22 -0.10
N ASP A 121 31.54 17.52 -1.17
CA ASP A 121 32.93 17.17 -1.47
C ASP A 121 33.57 18.36 -2.19
N GLU A 122 34.62 18.92 -1.58
CA GLU A 122 35.47 19.96 -2.18
C GLU A 122 36.21 19.47 -3.44
N LYS A 123 36.13 18.16 -3.75
CA LYS A 123 36.83 17.49 -4.85
C LYS A 123 35.85 16.82 -5.81
N VAL A 124 36.16 16.89 -7.10
CA VAL A 124 35.39 16.18 -8.14
C VAL A 124 35.46 14.66 -7.91
N VAL A 125 34.31 14.01 -7.71
CA VAL A 125 34.19 12.55 -7.60
C VAL A 125 33.61 12.00 -8.90
N VAL A 126 34.22 10.95 -9.47
CA VAL A 126 33.64 10.24 -10.61
C VAL A 126 32.55 9.30 -10.11
N LYS A 127 31.36 9.42 -10.67
CA LYS A 127 30.21 8.55 -10.38
C LYS A 127 29.94 7.63 -11.56
N ASP A 128 29.79 6.35 -11.29
CA ASP A 128 29.61 5.30 -12.28
C ASP A 128 28.13 4.87 -12.41
N GLU A 129 27.89 3.94 -13.34
CA GLU A 129 26.58 3.39 -13.64
C GLU A 129 25.90 2.76 -12.41
N ALA A 130 26.66 2.01 -11.59
CA ALA A 130 26.15 1.35 -10.38
C ALA A 130 25.59 2.35 -9.37
N TYR A 131 26.32 3.44 -9.15
CA TYR A 131 25.89 4.50 -8.26
C TYR A 131 24.56 5.15 -8.68
N PHE A 132 24.38 5.46 -9.97
CA PHE A 132 23.13 6.04 -10.46
C PHE A 132 21.98 5.03 -10.46
N MET A 133 22.26 3.76 -10.80
CA MET A 133 21.25 2.71 -10.74
C MET A 133 20.74 2.52 -9.30
N GLN A 134 21.64 2.44 -8.31
CA GLN A 134 21.24 2.39 -6.90
C GLN A 134 20.40 3.61 -6.50
N LYS A 135 20.82 4.84 -6.86
CA LYS A 135 20.04 6.05 -6.56
C LYS A 135 18.65 6.03 -7.17
N MET A 136 18.52 5.51 -8.39
CA MET A 136 17.23 5.36 -9.06
C MET A 136 16.33 4.36 -8.34
N LEU A 137 16.87 3.18 -8.01
CA LEU A 137 16.13 2.14 -7.29
C LEU A 137 15.71 2.60 -5.89
N ASP A 138 16.61 3.24 -5.14
CA ASP A 138 16.31 3.84 -3.84
C ASP A 138 15.19 4.88 -3.96
N ASP A 139 15.21 5.73 -5.00
CA ASP A 139 14.15 6.70 -5.25
C ASP A 139 12.78 6.04 -5.42
N MET A 140 12.71 4.93 -6.16
CA MET A 140 11.44 4.23 -6.36
C MET A 140 10.96 3.52 -5.11
N ILE A 141 11.87 2.89 -4.35
CA ILE A 141 11.52 2.28 -3.06
C ILE A 141 10.98 3.34 -2.10
N ILE A 142 11.61 4.52 -2.04
CA ILE A 142 11.16 5.65 -1.23
C ILE A 142 9.77 6.11 -1.66
N GLU A 143 9.52 6.24 -2.96
CA GLU A 143 8.22 6.64 -3.49
C GLU A 143 7.12 5.63 -3.20
N GLN A 144 7.35 4.36 -3.48
CA GLN A 144 6.39 3.28 -3.20
C GLN A 144 6.09 3.19 -1.71
N THR A 145 7.13 3.12 -0.88
CA THR A 145 6.99 3.01 0.58
C THR A 145 6.24 4.20 1.15
N SER A 146 6.56 5.42 0.71
CA SER A 146 5.86 6.64 1.15
C SER A 146 4.40 6.65 0.69
N PHE A 147 4.14 6.24 -0.55
CA PHE A 147 2.79 6.12 -1.09
C PHE A 147 1.94 5.12 -0.29
N MET A 148 2.47 3.93 0.00
CA MET A 148 1.79 2.89 0.78
C MET A 148 1.47 3.37 2.19
N LEU A 149 2.43 4.03 2.85
CA LEU A 149 2.24 4.59 4.20
C LEU A 149 1.41 5.89 4.20
N GLY A 150 1.12 6.48 3.05
CA GLY A 150 0.42 7.77 2.95
C GLY A 150 1.23 8.95 3.45
N LYS A 151 2.55 8.84 3.45
CA LYS A 151 3.44 9.92 3.81
C LYS A 151 3.61 10.86 2.62
N LYS A 152 3.74 12.15 2.91
CA LYS A 152 4.32 13.06 1.93
C LYS A 152 5.78 12.66 1.73
N LEU A 153 6.24 12.71 0.49
CA LEU A 153 7.66 12.58 0.21
C LEU A 153 8.39 13.71 0.93
N ASP A 154 9.44 13.35 1.66
CA ASP A 154 10.23 14.32 2.40
C ASP A 154 10.86 15.32 1.41
N GLN A 155 10.74 16.61 1.73
CA GLN A 155 11.30 17.70 0.95
C GLN A 155 12.84 17.65 0.88
N SER A 156 13.49 16.93 1.81
CA SER A 156 14.92 16.63 1.73
C SER A 156 15.29 15.76 0.52
N TYR A 157 14.33 15.05 -0.07
CA TYR A 157 14.45 14.35 -1.35
C TYR A 157 13.90 15.18 -2.53
N ASP A 158 13.50 16.43 -2.29
CA ASP A 158 12.83 17.31 -3.24
C ASP A 158 13.63 18.61 -3.44
N VAL A 159 14.82 18.46 -4.02
CA VAL A 159 15.72 19.58 -4.39
C VAL A 159 15.01 20.61 -5.32
N TRP A 160 13.90 20.21 -5.94
CA TRP A 160 13.19 20.94 -7.00
C TRP A 160 12.22 22.01 -6.55
N HIS A 161 11.92 22.12 -5.25
CA HIS A 161 11.04 23.20 -4.77
C HIS A 161 11.63 24.60 -5.06
N SER A 162 12.95 24.68 -5.29
CA SER A 162 13.68 25.91 -5.67
C SER A 162 13.66 26.25 -7.18
N LEU A 163 13.39 25.27 -8.06
CA LEU A 163 13.46 25.43 -9.52
C LEU A 163 12.07 25.47 -10.20
N GLY A 164 10.99 25.19 -9.48
CA GLY A 164 9.60 25.38 -9.97
C GLY A 164 9.08 24.28 -10.90
N PHE A 165 9.76 23.13 -10.98
CA PHE A 165 9.32 21.97 -11.75
C PHE A 165 8.65 20.95 -10.82
N GLY A 166 7.46 20.45 -11.17
CA GLY A 166 6.77 19.42 -10.41
C GLY A 166 7.43 18.05 -10.60
N ARG A 167 7.49 17.24 -9.53
CA ARG A 167 8.02 15.87 -9.59
C ARG A 167 7.10 14.97 -10.42
N ASN A 168 7.68 14.14 -11.29
CA ASN A 168 6.89 13.18 -12.06
C ASN A 168 6.63 11.93 -11.22
N TYR A 169 5.37 11.58 -10.99
CA TYR A 169 5.00 10.36 -10.25
C TYR A 169 4.83 9.14 -11.16
N SER A 170 4.80 9.38 -12.48
CA SER A 170 4.78 8.36 -13.53
C SER A 170 6.20 8.02 -13.93
N TYR A 171 6.57 6.75 -13.76
CA TYR A 171 7.82 6.20 -14.26
C TYR A 171 7.86 6.12 -15.78
N ALA A 172 6.71 6.03 -16.47
CA ALA A 172 6.70 6.17 -17.92
C ALA A 172 7.30 7.50 -18.36
N ASN A 173 6.97 8.57 -17.66
CA ASN A 173 7.54 9.87 -17.96
C ASN A 173 8.99 10.01 -17.46
N LYS A 174 9.31 9.47 -16.26
CA LYS A 174 10.69 9.51 -15.74
C LYS A 174 11.68 8.84 -16.70
N PHE A 175 11.24 7.78 -17.38
CA PHE A 175 12.05 7.00 -18.30
C PHE A 175 11.82 7.34 -19.79
N SER A 176 11.23 8.50 -20.06
CA SER A 176 11.03 9.01 -21.41
C SER A 176 11.87 10.28 -21.63
N PRO A 177 12.86 10.25 -22.54
CA PRO A 177 13.61 11.45 -22.92
C PRO A 177 12.65 12.52 -23.46
N ASN A 178 12.73 13.73 -22.91
CA ASN A 178 11.86 14.86 -23.26
C ASN A 178 10.37 14.74 -22.87
N ALA A 179 10.01 13.84 -21.96
CA ALA A 179 8.71 13.93 -21.31
C ALA A 179 8.57 15.32 -20.65
N GLY A 180 7.58 16.09 -21.08
CA GLY A 180 7.28 17.39 -20.48
C GLY A 180 6.86 17.23 -19.01
N ASN A 181 6.76 18.35 -18.28
CA ASN A 181 6.20 18.34 -16.93
C ASN A 181 4.75 17.82 -16.99
N TYR A 182 4.49 16.65 -16.40
CA TYR A 182 3.12 16.17 -16.23
C TYR A 182 2.54 16.81 -14.98
N LYS A 183 1.34 17.40 -15.08
CA LYS A 183 0.61 17.80 -13.89
C LYS A 183 0.09 16.55 -13.19
N ALA A 184 0.41 16.40 -11.91
CA ALA A 184 -0.02 15.31 -11.02
C ALA A 184 -1.54 15.31 -10.74
N ASP A 185 -2.37 15.78 -11.66
CA ASP A 185 -3.73 16.26 -11.36
C ASP A 185 -4.75 15.14 -11.16
N ASN A 186 -4.47 13.86 -11.48
CA ASN A 186 -5.51 12.82 -11.40
C ASN A 186 -5.24 11.64 -10.45
N TYR A 187 -3.99 11.33 -10.09
CA TYR A 187 -3.68 10.26 -9.12
C TYR A 187 -3.32 10.85 -7.76
N SER A 188 -4.14 11.83 -7.33
CA SER A 188 -4.07 12.32 -5.96
C SER A 188 -4.24 11.14 -5.00
N ASN A 189 -3.54 11.22 -3.88
CA ASN A 189 -3.36 10.18 -2.87
C ASN A 189 -4.69 9.79 -2.18
N GLN A 190 -5.65 9.21 -2.91
CA GLN A 190 -6.89 8.62 -2.39
C GLN A 190 -6.59 7.26 -1.75
N ASN A 191 -5.58 7.24 -0.90
CA ASN A 191 -5.39 6.16 0.05
C ASN A 191 -6.66 6.00 0.90
N PRO A 192 -7.00 4.78 1.36
CA PRO A 192 -8.14 4.58 2.24
C PRO A 192 -8.04 5.56 3.40
N LEU A 193 -9.11 6.35 3.56
CA LEU A 193 -9.17 7.41 4.54
C LEU A 193 -9.02 6.78 5.92
N ILE A 194 -7.90 7.04 6.61
CA ILE A 194 -7.78 6.72 8.04
C ILE A 194 -8.97 7.39 8.75
N PRO A 195 -9.61 6.73 9.74
CA PRO A 195 -10.69 7.35 10.46
C PRO A 195 -10.28 8.69 11.04
N ASN A 196 -11.23 9.62 11.14
CA ASN A 196 -10.98 10.93 11.72
C ASN A 196 -10.26 10.78 13.07
N SER A 197 -9.16 11.52 13.27
CA SER A 197 -8.24 11.35 14.41
C SER A 197 -8.92 11.43 15.77
N TYR A 198 -10.04 12.16 15.92
CA TYR A 198 -10.81 12.19 17.16
C TYR A 198 -11.37 10.82 17.55
N TYR A 199 -11.69 9.98 16.55
CA TYR A 199 -12.22 8.63 16.73
C TYR A 199 -11.11 7.59 16.88
N LEU A 200 -9.85 7.99 16.90
CA LEU A 200 -8.73 7.09 17.16
C LEU A 200 -8.34 7.16 18.64
N ASN A 201 -8.09 6.01 19.24
CA ASN A 201 -7.63 5.94 20.62
C ASN A 201 -6.11 6.17 20.74
N SER A 202 -5.58 6.13 21.96
CA SER A 202 -4.14 6.35 22.19
C SER A 202 -3.26 5.26 21.57
N TYR A 203 -3.75 4.02 21.49
CA TYR A 203 -3.02 2.92 20.86
C TYR A 203 -2.89 3.11 19.35
N ALA A 204 -3.97 3.55 18.69
CA ALA A 204 -3.94 3.90 17.27
C ALA A 204 -2.98 5.05 16.94
N ASN A 205 -2.84 6.01 17.85
CA ASN A 205 -1.95 7.18 17.72
C ASN A 205 -0.52 6.94 18.23
N SER A 206 -0.24 5.76 18.81
CA SER A 206 1.10 5.32 19.22
C SER A 206 1.91 4.89 17.98
N ASN A 207 3.23 4.98 18.04
CA ASN A 207 4.15 4.38 17.07
C ASN A 207 4.65 2.98 17.50
N LEU A 208 4.16 2.48 18.64
CA LEU A 208 4.49 1.18 19.19
C LEU A 208 3.25 0.28 19.19
N ILE A 209 3.42 -0.95 18.73
CA ILE A 209 2.44 -2.02 18.86
C ILE A 209 2.70 -2.87 20.10
N ASP A 210 1.64 -3.44 20.66
CA ASP A 210 1.72 -4.39 21.76
C ASP A 210 1.89 -5.81 21.20
N THR A 211 2.85 -6.55 21.74
CA THR A 211 3.11 -7.94 21.38
C THR A 211 3.19 -8.79 22.65
N LYS A 212 3.11 -10.12 22.52
CA LYS A 212 3.31 -11.02 23.67
C LYS A 212 4.70 -10.93 24.30
N PHE A 213 5.69 -10.37 23.59
CA PHE A 213 7.05 -10.19 24.06
C PHE A 213 7.31 -8.79 24.65
N GLY A 214 6.41 -7.83 24.46
CA GLY A 214 6.59 -6.43 24.85
C GLY A 214 6.18 -5.45 23.74
N LYS A 215 6.64 -4.20 23.83
CA LYS A 215 6.34 -3.17 22.83
C LYS A 215 7.40 -3.16 21.73
N ALA A 216 6.97 -2.97 20.49
CA ALA A 216 7.86 -2.88 19.33
C ALA A 216 7.40 -1.79 18.36
N GLU A 217 8.34 -1.23 17.60
CA GLU A 217 8.06 -0.32 16.49
C GLU A 217 7.68 -1.13 15.25
N LEU A 218 6.66 -0.69 14.51
CA LEU A 218 6.26 -1.29 13.25
C LEU A 218 6.92 -0.55 12.08
N PHE A 219 7.38 -1.29 11.08
CA PHE A 219 7.88 -0.72 9.82
C PHE A 219 7.58 -1.60 8.61
N LEU A 220 7.46 -0.96 7.44
CA LEU A 220 7.31 -1.61 6.15
C LEU A 220 8.70 -1.85 5.54
N ASP A 221 9.07 -3.11 5.31
CA ASP A 221 10.32 -3.49 4.65
C ASP A 221 10.07 -3.94 3.21
N LEU A 222 9.75 -2.97 2.34
CA LEU A 222 9.38 -3.26 0.95
C LEU A 222 10.54 -3.87 0.16
N ALA A 223 11.76 -3.40 0.38
CA ALA A 223 12.98 -3.83 -0.31
C ALA A 223 13.63 -5.09 0.28
N GLY A 224 13.20 -5.52 1.47
CA GLY A 224 13.80 -6.66 2.18
C GLY A 224 15.17 -6.35 2.80
N ASP A 225 15.52 -5.06 2.93
CA ASP A 225 16.80 -4.59 3.45
C ASP A 225 16.74 -4.11 4.91
N ASN A 226 15.62 -4.41 5.59
CA ASN A 226 15.30 -4.00 6.95
C ASN A 226 15.17 -2.48 7.14
N ASP A 227 14.54 -1.80 6.16
CA ASP A 227 14.34 -0.35 6.14
C ASP A 227 15.66 0.44 6.21
N ARG A 228 16.63 0.05 5.38
CA ARG A 228 17.94 0.72 5.30
C ARG A 228 17.80 2.20 4.92
N LEU A 229 16.79 2.51 4.10
CA LEU A 229 16.47 3.87 3.66
C LEU A 229 15.72 4.70 4.72
N GLY A 230 15.25 4.08 5.82
CA GLY A 230 14.61 4.76 6.94
C GLY A 230 13.25 5.39 6.63
N VAL A 231 12.57 4.91 5.59
CA VAL A 231 11.28 5.45 5.10
C VAL A 231 10.08 4.58 5.49
N GLY A 232 10.33 3.33 5.86
CA GLY A 232 9.33 2.33 6.21
C GLY A 232 8.68 2.49 7.59
N SER A 233 9.26 3.30 8.46
CA SER A 233 8.82 3.46 9.86
C SER A 233 7.41 4.05 9.98
N PHE A 234 6.54 3.52 10.84
CA PHE A 234 5.19 4.06 11.01
C PHE A 234 5.21 5.30 11.92
N SER A 235 4.55 6.39 11.53
CA SER A 235 4.33 7.54 12.41
C SER A 235 3.27 7.26 13.47
N SER A 236 2.33 6.36 13.16
CA SER A 236 1.30 5.88 14.06
C SER A 236 0.77 4.52 13.60
N ASN A 237 0.30 3.71 14.55
CA ASN A 237 -0.32 2.41 14.27
C ASN A 237 -1.51 2.54 13.33
N SER A 238 -2.24 3.66 13.34
CA SER A 238 -3.36 3.94 12.44
C SER A 238 -3.01 3.86 10.94
N GLN A 239 -1.75 3.89 10.55
CA GLN A 239 -1.38 3.61 9.15
C GLN A 239 -1.64 2.16 8.74
N LEU A 240 -1.85 1.23 9.68
CA LEU A 240 -2.24 -0.16 9.42
C LEU A 240 -3.60 -0.29 8.71
N PHE A 241 -4.49 0.71 8.81
CA PHE A 241 -5.74 0.74 8.02
C PHE A 241 -5.50 0.66 6.50
N ARG A 242 -4.29 0.97 6.03
CA ARG A 242 -3.89 0.90 4.61
C ARG A 242 -3.43 -0.49 4.17
N PHE A 243 -3.28 -1.40 5.12
CA PHE A 243 -2.83 -2.78 4.92
C PHE A 243 -3.97 -3.78 5.20
N ASP A 244 -5.19 -3.31 5.43
CA ASP A 244 -6.41 -4.13 5.44
C ASP A 244 -6.98 -4.10 4.01
N SER A 245 -6.38 -4.92 3.15
CA SER A 245 -6.63 -4.93 1.71
C SER A 245 -7.98 -5.55 1.35
N ASP A 246 -8.48 -6.46 2.19
CA ASP A 246 -9.81 -7.06 2.02
C ASP A 246 -10.92 -6.30 2.78
N GLY A 247 -10.55 -5.31 3.61
CA GLY A 247 -11.44 -4.39 4.32
C GLY A 247 -12.20 -5.01 5.50
N ASN A 248 -11.80 -6.19 5.97
CA ASN A 248 -12.52 -6.94 7.00
C ASN A 248 -12.26 -6.43 8.44
N GLY A 249 -11.33 -5.49 8.61
CA GLY A 249 -10.96 -4.88 9.88
C GLY A 249 -9.87 -5.64 10.65
N PHE A 250 -9.21 -6.60 10.03
CA PHE A 250 -8.02 -7.27 10.52
C PHE A 250 -6.88 -7.05 9.52
N VAL A 251 -5.67 -6.86 10.02
CA VAL A 251 -4.45 -6.92 9.21
C VAL A 251 -3.78 -8.26 9.49
N ASP A 252 -3.79 -9.16 8.52
CA ASP A 252 -3.28 -10.52 8.64
C ASP A 252 -2.66 -11.06 7.34
N LYS A 253 -2.30 -12.35 7.34
CA LYS A 253 -1.63 -13.02 6.20
C LYS A 253 -2.41 -13.02 4.89
N ASN A 254 -3.71 -12.75 4.90
CA ASN A 254 -4.53 -12.66 3.71
C ASN A 254 -4.42 -11.28 3.06
N ASP A 255 -3.80 -10.32 3.75
CA ASP A 255 -3.62 -8.98 3.24
C ASP A 255 -2.37 -8.78 2.40
N ASP A 256 -2.51 -7.91 1.40
CA ASP A 256 -1.41 -7.44 0.59
C ASP A 256 -0.30 -6.83 1.46
N TYR A 257 0.93 -7.27 1.22
CA TYR A 257 2.15 -6.79 1.89
C TYR A 257 2.25 -7.08 3.39
N PHE A 258 1.38 -7.91 3.97
CA PHE A 258 1.53 -8.32 5.37
C PHE A 258 2.88 -9.01 5.64
N ASP A 259 3.37 -9.78 4.67
CA ASP A 259 4.67 -10.45 4.71
C ASP A 259 5.87 -9.48 4.70
N LYS A 260 5.66 -8.23 4.27
CA LYS A 260 6.65 -7.14 4.26
C LYS A 260 6.61 -6.32 5.56
N LEU A 261 5.59 -6.47 6.40
CA LEU A 261 5.51 -5.81 7.70
C LEU A 261 6.48 -6.48 8.69
N LYS A 262 7.32 -5.66 9.32
CA LYS A 262 8.30 -6.10 10.31
C LYS A 262 8.20 -5.25 11.57
N ILE A 263 8.69 -5.83 12.66
CA ILE A 263 8.84 -5.14 13.93
C ILE A 263 10.32 -4.89 14.21
N ARG A 264 10.60 -3.77 14.88
CA ARG A 264 11.91 -3.42 15.43
C ARG A 264 11.76 -3.22 16.94
N ALA A 265 12.58 -3.92 17.70
CA ALA A 265 12.64 -3.84 19.16
C ALA A 265 14.10 -3.98 19.63
N TYR A 266 14.32 -3.94 20.94
CA TYR A 266 15.64 -4.12 21.54
C TYR A 266 15.56 -5.17 22.65
N ASP A 267 16.64 -5.93 22.84
CA ASP A 267 16.78 -6.81 24.01
C ASP A 267 17.21 -6.01 25.26
N LYS A 268 17.34 -6.72 26.39
CA LYS A 268 17.78 -6.14 27.67
C LYS A 268 19.18 -5.52 27.62
N ASP A 269 20.02 -5.95 26.69
CA ASP A 269 21.41 -5.52 26.52
C ASP A 269 21.51 -4.36 25.50
N GLY A 270 20.38 -3.96 24.91
CA GLY A 270 20.28 -2.87 23.94
C GLY A 270 20.59 -3.29 22.50
N ASN A 271 20.67 -4.59 22.20
CA ASN A 271 20.85 -5.07 20.84
C ASN A 271 19.52 -5.01 20.08
N GLU A 272 19.58 -4.59 18.82
CA GLU A 272 18.39 -4.52 17.96
C GLU A 272 17.90 -5.91 17.57
N ILE A 273 16.58 -6.10 17.64
CA ILE A 273 15.85 -7.27 17.20
C ILE A 273 14.90 -6.84 16.08
N ILE A 274 15.01 -7.49 14.93
CA ILE A 274 14.09 -7.33 13.81
C ILE A 274 13.43 -8.68 13.52
N LYS A 275 12.09 -8.67 13.41
CA LYS A 275 11.28 -9.87 13.14
C LYS A 275 10.14 -9.54 12.18
N LYS A 276 9.70 -10.53 11.40
CA LYS A 276 8.45 -10.40 10.63
C LYS A 276 7.28 -10.23 11.59
N LEU A 277 6.30 -9.40 11.24
CA LEU A 277 5.10 -9.20 12.06
C LEU A 277 4.37 -10.55 12.28
N SER A 278 4.28 -11.36 11.24
CA SER A 278 3.67 -12.70 11.24
C SER A 278 4.32 -13.70 12.21
N GLU A 279 5.56 -13.46 12.67
CA GLU A 279 6.23 -14.31 13.66
C GLU A 279 5.84 -13.94 15.10
N VAL A 280 5.16 -12.80 15.27
CA VAL A 280 4.93 -12.16 16.56
C VAL A 280 3.45 -12.05 16.88
N VAL A 281 2.63 -11.81 15.87
CA VAL A 281 1.16 -11.78 15.95
C VAL A 281 0.56 -12.48 14.74
N ASP A 282 -0.57 -13.15 14.94
CA ASP A 282 -1.33 -13.78 13.84
C ASP A 282 -2.12 -12.74 13.03
N SER A 283 -2.62 -11.71 13.71
CA SER A 283 -3.45 -10.64 13.14
C SER A 283 -3.45 -9.42 14.05
N ILE A 284 -3.69 -8.23 13.50
CA ILE A 284 -4.00 -7.01 14.27
C ILE A 284 -5.45 -6.62 14.03
N ASN A 285 -6.25 -6.47 15.09
CA ASN A 285 -7.64 -6.02 15.00
C ASN A 285 -7.70 -4.49 14.95
N LEU A 286 -8.11 -3.94 13.80
CA LEU A 286 -8.21 -2.49 13.59
C LEU A 286 -9.43 -1.88 14.28
N LYS A 287 -10.42 -2.68 14.68
CA LYS A 287 -11.59 -2.19 15.43
C LYS A 287 -11.17 -1.72 16.82
N ASP A 288 -10.12 -2.34 17.38
CA ASP A 288 -9.53 -1.94 18.66
C ASP A 288 -8.82 -0.59 18.59
N PHE A 289 -8.68 0.03 17.41
CA PHE A 289 -8.08 1.35 17.25
C PHE A 289 -9.12 2.47 17.36
N ILE A 290 -10.39 2.12 17.17
CA ILE A 290 -11.50 3.05 17.16
C ILE A 290 -11.96 3.32 18.60
N ASP A 291 -11.95 4.59 18.98
CA ASP A 291 -12.46 5.06 20.27
C ASP A 291 -14.00 5.19 20.23
N THR A 292 -14.61 5.23 21.41
CA THR A 292 -16.04 5.46 21.51
C THR A 292 -16.42 6.84 20.98
N LYS A 293 -17.60 6.93 20.36
CA LYS A 293 -18.15 8.20 19.87
C LYS A 293 -18.23 9.28 20.95
N SER A 294 -18.54 8.90 22.18
CA SER A 294 -18.57 9.82 23.32
C SER A 294 -17.20 10.43 23.60
N ASN A 295 -16.15 9.61 23.62
CA ASN A 295 -14.78 10.06 23.81
C ASN A 295 -14.30 10.93 22.64
N ALA A 296 -14.64 10.56 21.40
CA ALA A 296 -14.30 11.34 20.21
C ALA A 296 -14.92 12.74 20.26
N ILE A 297 -16.21 12.83 20.59
CA ILE A 297 -16.90 14.13 20.76
C ILE A 297 -16.29 14.94 21.89
N LYS A 298 -15.87 14.30 22.99
CA LYS A 298 -15.19 14.97 24.10
C LYS A 298 -13.85 15.57 23.64
N LYS A 299 -12.98 14.79 22.99
CA LYS A 299 -11.70 15.25 22.44
C LYS A 299 -11.90 16.43 21.49
N TRP A 300 -12.86 16.32 20.58
CA TRP A 300 -13.19 17.38 19.63
C TRP A 300 -13.65 18.66 20.36
N LYS A 301 -14.54 18.56 21.35
CA LYS A 301 -15.01 19.71 22.14
C LYS A 301 -13.86 20.40 22.88
N GLU A 302 -12.92 19.63 23.41
CA GLU A 302 -11.74 20.17 24.11
C GLU A 302 -10.85 20.97 23.15
N GLU A 303 -10.58 20.44 21.95
CA GLU A 303 -9.75 21.13 20.96
C GLU A 303 -10.39 22.43 20.44
N VAL A 304 -11.66 22.37 20.05
CA VAL A 304 -12.36 23.53 19.46
C VAL A 304 -12.84 24.54 20.52
N SER A 305 -12.65 24.27 21.81
CA SER A 305 -13.07 25.18 22.90
C SER A 305 -12.40 26.56 22.83
N SER A 306 -11.23 26.62 22.19
CA SER A 306 -10.47 27.86 21.96
C SER A 306 -10.85 28.56 20.64
N TYR A 307 -11.68 27.93 19.82
CA TYR A 307 -12.04 28.45 18.51
C TYR A 307 -13.19 29.44 18.68
N ASN A 308 -13.04 30.67 18.16
CA ASN A 308 -14.06 31.71 18.22
C ASN A 308 -15.16 31.48 17.17
N TRP A 309 -15.74 30.29 17.13
CA TRP A 309 -16.83 29.95 16.21
C TRP A 309 -18.15 30.53 16.71
N ASP A 310 -18.95 31.03 15.77
CA ASP A 310 -20.35 31.34 16.05
C ASP A 310 -21.17 30.06 16.33
N GLU A 311 -22.35 30.23 16.94
CA GLU A 311 -23.20 29.12 17.36
C GLU A 311 -23.66 28.24 16.18
N LYS A 312 -23.88 28.83 15.01
CA LYS A 312 -24.32 28.09 13.82
C LYS A 312 -23.21 27.17 13.33
N THR A 313 -22.01 27.71 13.14
CA THR A 313 -20.82 26.96 12.73
C THR A 313 -20.54 25.82 13.72
N TYR A 314 -20.58 26.09 15.03
CA TYR A 314 -20.38 25.05 16.04
C TYR A 314 -21.41 23.91 15.94
N LYS A 315 -22.69 24.23 15.79
CA LYS A 315 -23.76 23.21 15.66
C LYS A 315 -23.61 22.38 14.39
N GLU A 316 -23.24 23.00 13.27
CA GLU A 316 -23.00 22.30 12.00
C GLU A 316 -21.84 21.30 12.14
N GLN A 317 -20.71 21.73 12.71
CA GLN A 317 -19.55 20.85 12.93
C GLN A 317 -19.85 19.73 13.94
N LEU A 318 -20.59 20.04 15.02
CA LEU A 318 -21.03 19.03 15.97
C LEU A 318 -21.98 18.00 15.32
N ASN A 319 -22.83 18.43 14.39
CA ASN A 319 -23.68 17.52 13.63
C ASN A 319 -22.87 16.61 12.71
N ILE A 320 -21.83 17.13 12.04
CA ILE A 320 -20.90 16.32 11.24
C ILE A 320 -20.24 15.26 12.12
N MET A 321 -19.68 15.64 13.26
CA MET A 321 -19.12 14.70 14.25
C MET A 321 -20.16 13.68 14.71
N ASN A 322 -21.37 14.11 15.06
CA ASN A 322 -22.44 13.20 15.46
C ASN A 322 -22.92 12.28 14.34
N SER A 323 -22.76 12.64 13.07
CA SER A 323 -23.13 11.79 11.94
C SER A 323 -22.01 10.85 11.47
N TYR A 324 -20.76 11.14 11.84
CA TYR A 324 -19.60 10.37 11.40
C TYR A 324 -19.63 8.93 11.95
N ASN A 325 -19.47 7.97 11.03
CA ASN A 325 -19.28 6.56 11.35
C ASN A 325 -17.79 6.17 11.15
N PRO A 326 -17.00 5.99 12.22
CA PRO A 326 -15.59 5.61 12.09
C PRO A 326 -15.40 4.20 11.51
N TYR A 327 -16.43 3.36 11.53
CA TYR A 327 -16.40 2.01 10.98
C TYR A 327 -16.62 1.97 9.47
N SER A 328 -16.95 3.10 8.82
CA SER A 328 -17.17 3.19 7.36
C SER A 328 -15.94 2.85 6.52
N ILE A 329 -14.75 2.81 7.13
CA ILE A 329 -13.53 2.36 6.48
C ILE A 329 -13.56 0.85 6.17
N PHE A 330 -14.30 0.07 6.96
CA PHE A 330 -14.43 -1.37 6.75
C PHE A 330 -15.50 -1.68 5.72
N LYS A 331 -15.37 -2.84 5.07
CA LYS A 331 -16.32 -3.30 4.07
C LYS A 331 -17.73 -3.42 4.65
N PRO A 332 -18.78 -3.20 3.86
CA PRO A 332 -20.14 -3.22 4.37
C PRO A 332 -20.53 -4.54 5.07
N GLU A 333 -20.03 -5.68 4.60
CA GLU A 333 -20.34 -7.01 5.12
C GLU A 333 -19.97 -7.19 6.60
N VAL A 334 -19.06 -6.38 7.14
CA VAL A 334 -18.67 -6.43 8.56
C VAL A 334 -19.37 -5.39 9.43
N ARG A 335 -20.23 -4.54 8.86
CA ARG A 335 -20.92 -3.46 9.60
C ARG A 335 -22.41 -3.33 9.30
N TYR A 336 -22.91 -3.95 8.24
CA TYR A 336 -24.31 -3.92 7.87
C TYR A 336 -25.11 -5.09 8.46
N GLU A 337 -26.40 -4.86 8.63
CA GLU A 337 -27.39 -5.87 8.99
C GLU A 337 -28.61 -5.75 8.09
N SER A 338 -29.36 -6.84 7.88
CA SER A 338 -30.63 -6.77 7.14
C SER A 338 -31.64 -5.90 7.87
N LEU A 339 -32.48 -5.19 7.11
CA LEU A 339 -33.61 -4.45 7.68
C LEU A 339 -34.54 -5.39 8.47
N THR A 340 -34.84 -5.01 9.70
CA THR A 340 -35.84 -5.68 10.53
C THR A 340 -37.26 -5.31 10.08
N GLN A 341 -38.27 -6.06 10.54
CA GLN A 341 -39.67 -5.70 10.27
C GLN A 341 -40.00 -4.27 10.78
N ASN A 342 -39.38 -3.84 11.88
CA ASN A 342 -39.57 -2.48 12.36
C ASN A 342 -38.97 -1.45 11.41
N ASP A 343 -37.76 -1.71 10.89
CA ASP A 343 -37.14 -0.83 9.90
C ASP A 343 -37.98 -0.72 8.62
N LEU A 344 -38.55 -1.84 8.15
CA LEU A 344 -39.46 -1.86 7.01
C LEU A 344 -40.74 -1.05 7.28
N ASN A 345 -41.28 -1.15 8.50
CA ASN A 345 -42.44 -0.37 8.90
C ASN A 345 -42.12 1.14 8.94
N GLU A 346 -40.94 1.54 9.41
CA GLU A 346 -40.52 2.94 9.35
C GLU A 346 -40.27 3.42 7.92
N LEU A 347 -39.61 2.61 7.09
CA LEU A 347 -39.34 2.93 5.70
C LEU A 347 -40.65 3.12 4.90
N SER A 348 -41.64 2.26 5.12
CA SER A 348 -42.93 2.35 4.43
C SER A 348 -43.75 3.61 4.78
N LYS A 349 -43.50 4.27 5.92
CA LYS A 349 -44.14 5.57 6.24
C LYS A 349 -43.64 6.70 5.33
N LEU A 350 -42.49 6.53 4.69
CA LEU A 350 -41.92 7.53 3.77
C LEU A 350 -42.46 7.40 2.35
N ALA A 351 -43.11 6.27 2.05
CA ALA A 351 -43.59 5.92 0.72
C ALA A 351 -44.87 6.69 0.35
N ASP A 352 -45.03 6.98 -0.94
CA ASP A 352 -46.29 7.45 -1.50
C ASP A 352 -47.30 6.31 -1.74
N GLU A 353 -48.45 6.64 -2.32
CA GLU A 353 -49.54 5.69 -2.60
C GLU A 353 -49.12 4.54 -3.54
N ASP A 354 -48.12 4.78 -4.39
CA ASP A 354 -47.57 3.81 -5.34
C ASP A 354 -46.39 3.01 -4.77
N GLY A 355 -46.00 3.29 -3.52
CA GLY A 355 -44.93 2.63 -2.79
C GLY A 355 -43.54 3.24 -3.05
N TRP A 356 -43.44 4.39 -3.70
CA TRP A 356 -42.17 5.06 -3.97
C TRP A 356 -41.73 5.99 -2.84
N ILE A 357 -40.43 5.96 -2.55
CA ILE A 357 -39.75 6.81 -1.58
C ILE A 357 -38.69 7.61 -2.33
N ASP A 358 -38.82 8.93 -2.29
CA ASP A 358 -37.82 9.86 -2.83
C ASP A 358 -36.52 9.81 -2.01
N ALA A 359 -35.37 9.78 -2.67
CA ALA A 359 -34.06 9.69 -2.02
C ALA A 359 -33.79 10.84 -1.02
N SER A 360 -34.38 12.02 -1.22
CA SER A 360 -34.26 13.14 -0.26
C SER A 360 -34.84 12.81 1.13
N LYS A 361 -35.80 11.88 1.21
CA LYS A 361 -36.38 11.40 2.47
C LYS A 361 -35.53 10.33 3.16
N LEU A 362 -34.52 9.80 2.46
CA LEU A 362 -33.62 8.75 2.95
C LEU A 362 -32.29 9.29 3.48
N GLN A 363 -32.09 10.62 3.45
CA GLN A 363 -30.86 11.24 3.93
C GLN A 363 -30.58 10.86 5.40
N GLY A 364 -29.39 10.30 5.65
CA GLY A 364 -28.97 9.79 6.95
C GLY A 364 -29.20 8.29 7.18
N LEU A 365 -29.86 7.59 6.25
CA LEU A 365 -29.94 6.12 6.23
C LEU A 365 -28.88 5.57 5.28
N ASN A 366 -27.81 4.99 5.81
CA ASN A 366 -26.84 4.28 5.00
C ASN A 366 -27.40 2.90 4.64
N LEU A 367 -27.87 2.77 3.40
CA LEU A 367 -28.46 1.53 2.88
C LEU A 367 -27.50 0.85 1.91
N ALA A 368 -27.63 -0.47 1.79
CA ALA A 368 -26.90 -1.27 0.83
C ALA A 368 -27.80 -2.37 0.27
N TYR A 369 -27.40 -2.94 -0.87
CA TYR A 369 -28.05 -4.10 -1.47
C TYR A 369 -27.01 -5.16 -1.85
N ALA A 370 -27.41 -6.42 -1.88
CA ALA A 370 -26.53 -7.50 -2.32
C ALA A 370 -26.40 -7.52 -3.85
N LYS A 371 -25.18 -7.64 -4.34
CA LYS A 371 -24.82 -7.53 -5.74
C LYS A 371 -23.72 -8.52 -6.09
N GLN A 372 -23.85 -9.19 -7.24
CA GLN A 372 -22.81 -10.07 -7.73
C GLN A 372 -21.72 -9.26 -8.44
N MET A 373 -20.47 -9.40 -7.97
CA MET A 373 -19.31 -8.71 -8.52
C MET A 373 -18.62 -9.55 -9.61
N VAL A 374 -17.58 -9.01 -10.26
CA VAL A 374 -16.86 -9.68 -11.37
C VAL A 374 -16.15 -10.97 -10.95
N ASP A 375 -15.87 -11.13 -9.66
CA ASP A 375 -15.35 -12.36 -9.06
C ASP A 375 -16.41 -13.47 -8.93
N GLY A 376 -17.68 -13.17 -9.20
CA GLY A 376 -18.80 -14.09 -9.08
C GLY A 376 -19.39 -14.17 -7.66
N ASN A 377 -18.76 -13.52 -6.67
CA ASN A 377 -19.24 -13.47 -5.30
C ASN A 377 -20.26 -12.34 -5.13
N TYR A 378 -21.19 -12.55 -4.21
CA TYR A 378 -22.09 -11.49 -3.75
C TYR A 378 -21.38 -10.63 -2.71
N LYS A 379 -21.43 -9.31 -2.92
CA LYS A 379 -20.98 -8.27 -1.99
C LYS A 379 -22.11 -7.27 -1.74
N LEU A 380 -22.02 -6.51 -0.67
CA LEU A 380 -22.93 -5.41 -0.37
C LEU A 380 -22.46 -4.15 -1.09
N GLU A 381 -23.29 -3.62 -1.97
CA GLU A 381 -23.10 -2.33 -2.63
C GLU A 381 -23.79 -1.23 -1.82
N GLU A 382 -23.01 -0.28 -1.31
CA GLU A 382 -23.54 0.88 -0.60
C GLU A 382 -24.23 1.86 -1.55
N ILE A 383 -25.40 2.31 -1.16
CA ILE A 383 -26.18 3.25 -1.94
C ILE A 383 -25.61 4.67 -1.78
N SER A 384 -25.22 5.29 -2.90
CA SER A 384 -24.89 6.71 -2.93
C SER A 384 -26.15 7.57 -3.12
N TYR A 385 -26.27 8.63 -2.31
CA TYR A 385 -27.30 9.68 -2.45
C TYR A 385 -26.76 10.95 -3.12
N LEU A 386 -25.45 11.00 -3.39
CA LEU A 386 -24.77 12.14 -3.98
C LEU A 386 -24.35 11.78 -5.41
N GLY A 387 -24.99 12.38 -6.40
CA GLY A 387 -24.66 12.16 -7.82
C GLY A 387 -24.71 13.46 -8.59
N ALA A 388 -23.83 13.57 -9.59
CA ALA A 388 -23.86 14.69 -10.52
C ALA A 388 -25.22 14.79 -11.22
N SER A 389 -25.70 16.02 -11.40
CA SER A 389 -26.85 16.30 -12.25
C SER A 389 -26.41 16.15 -13.70
N SER A 390 -27.17 15.36 -14.46
CA SER A 390 -26.95 14.98 -15.87
C SER A 390 -25.85 13.94 -16.08
N GLN A 391 -26.17 12.85 -16.78
CA GLN A 391 -25.45 12.49 -18.00
C GLN A 391 -26.41 11.87 -19.02
N THR A 392 -26.40 12.42 -20.22
CA THR A 392 -27.10 11.98 -21.43
C THR A 392 -26.53 10.68 -22.03
N ASN A 393 -25.63 9.99 -21.32
CA ASN A 393 -24.95 8.78 -21.76
C ASN A 393 -25.44 7.55 -20.97
N SER A 394 -25.47 6.39 -21.62
CA SER A 394 -25.77 5.10 -20.96
C SER A 394 -24.72 4.79 -19.88
N TYR A 395 -25.17 4.51 -18.64
CA TYR A 395 -24.34 4.07 -17.49
C TYR A 395 -23.22 3.09 -17.89
N ALA A 396 -23.56 2.13 -18.74
CA ALA A 396 -22.62 1.12 -19.21
C ALA A 396 -21.45 1.68 -20.04
N ASN A 397 -21.71 2.70 -20.86
CA ASN A 397 -20.65 3.35 -21.66
C ASN A 397 -19.74 4.23 -20.78
N GLU A 398 -20.28 4.87 -19.75
CA GLU A 398 -19.47 5.65 -18.81
C GLU A 398 -18.55 4.75 -17.99
N GLN A 399 -19.08 3.65 -17.44
CA GLN A 399 -18.27 2.65 -16.72
C GLN A 399 -17.19 2.04 -17.61
N TYR A 400 -17.52 1.71 -18.86
CA TYR A 400 -16.53 1.23 -19.83
C TYR A 400 -15.43 2.26 -20.11
N ALA A 401 -15.79 3.53 -20.31
CA ALA A 401 -14.80 4.58 -20.58
C ALA A 401 -13.85 4.79 -19.41
N LYS A 402 -14.36 4.80 -18.17
CA LYS A 402 -13.55 4.87 -16.94
C LYS A 402 -12.60 3.68 -16.83
N PHE A 403 -13.11 2.46 -16.99
CA PHE A 403 -12.30 1.25 -16.96
C PHE A 403 -11.24 1.23 -18.07
N ASN A 404 -11.61 1.62 -19.29
CA ASN A 404 -10.67 1.61 -20.42
C ASN A 404 -9.55 2.65 -20.25
N ALA A 405 -9.84 3.82 -19.68
CA ALA A 405 -8.81 4.79 -19.31
C ALA A 405 -7.84 4.18 -18.29
N LEU A 406 -8.36 3.59 -17.21
CA LEU A 406 -7.56 2.89 -16.21
C LEU A 406 -6.66 1.79 -16.83
N TYR A 407 -7.23 0.97 -17.73
CA TYR A 407 -6.49 -0.08 -18.44
C TYR A 407 -5.35 0.49 -19.29
N GLU A 408 -5.63 1.48 -20.13
CA GLU A 408 -4.63 2.09 -21.03
C GLU A 408 -3.54 2.80 -20.24
N ASP A 409 -3.90 3.51 -19.16
CA ASP A 409 -2.94 4.19 -18.28
C ASP A 409 -2.01 3.17 -17.59
N TYR A 410 -2.54 2.06 -17.08
CA TYR A 410 -1.71 1.00 -16.49
C TYR A 410 -0.78 0.38 -17.53
N MET A 411 -1.30 0.05 -18.72
CA MET A 411 -0.52 -0.57 -19.79
C MET A 411 0.55 0.38 -20.33
N ALA A 412 0.27 1.68 -20.44
CA ALA A 412 1.28 2.68 -20.82
C ALA A 412 2.41 2.75 -19.78
N GLU A 413 2.05 2.77 -18.50
CA GLU A 413 2.98 2.88 -17.38
C GLU A 413 3.92 1.66 -17.27
N ILE A 414 3.36 0.45 -17.26
CA ILE A 414 4.15 -0.78 -17.18
C ILE A 414 4.99 -1.01 -18.43
N ASN A 415 4.49 -0.67 -19.63
CA ASN A 415 5.25 -0.83 -20.86
C ASN A 415 6.45 0.10 -20.93
N ALA A 416 6.33 1.34 -20.44
CA ALA A 416 7.44 2.27 -20.42
C ALA A 416 8.51 1.84 -19.41
N LEU A 417 8.11 1.36 -18.23
CA LEU A 417 9.00 0.77 -17.23
C LEU A 417 9.77 -0.43 -17.81
N ASN A 418 9.05 -1.38 -18.43
CA ASN A 418 9.66 -2.56 -19.04
C ASN A 418 10.61 -2.19 -20.18
N LYS A 419 10.21 -1.28 -21.08
CA LYS A 419 11.07 -0.80 -22.17
C LYS A 419 12.36 -0.17 -21.65
N PHE A 420 12.30 0.59 -20.57
CA PHE A 420 13.48 1.16 -19.94
C PHE A 420 14.43 0.06 -19.46
N PHE A 421 13.93 -0.89 -18.66
CA PHE A 421 14.78 -1.97 -18.15
C PHE A 421 15.29 -2.91 -19.25
N ASP A 422 14.49 -3.22 -20.27
CA ASP A 422 14.92 -4.04 -21.40
C ASP A 422 15.97 -3.34 -22.28
N SER A 423 15.87 -2.02 -22.43
CA SER A 423 16.90 -1.20 -23.06
C SER A 423 18.18 -1.13 -22.22
N TYR A 424 18.04 -1.06 -20.89
CA TYR A 424 19.19 -1.05 -19.98
C TYR A 424 19.92 -2.39 -19.96
N LYS A 425 19.19 -3.52 -19.89
CA LYS A 425 19.76 -4.88 -19.92
C LYS A 425 20.65 -5.16 -21.14
N GLN A 426 20.39 -4.48 -22.27
CA GLN A 426 21.20 -4.63 -23.49
C GLN A 426 22.57 -3.96 -23.40
N THR A 427 22.72 -2.96 -22.53
CA THR A 427 23.94 -2.16 -22.37
C THR A 427 24.65 -2.38 -21.03
N ALA A 428 23.93 -2.88 -20.02
CA ALA A 428 24.44 -3.12 -18.68
C ALA A 428 25.56 -4.17 -18.67
N SER A 429 26.59 -3.96 -17.85
CA SER A 429 27.68 -4.93 -17.67
C SER A 429 27.22 -6.15 -16.87
N SER A 430 28.00 -7.24 -16.93
CA SER A 430 27.74 -8.44 -16.11
C SER A 430 27.83 -8.16 -14.61
N GLU A 431 28.72 -7.25 -14.19
CA GLU A 431 28.84 -6.81 -12.80
C GLU A 431 27.57 -6.09 -12.34
N ILE A 432 27.07 -5.15 -13.15
CA ILE A 432 25.82 -4.41 -12.88
C ILE A 432 24.63 -5.36 -12.79
N MET A 433 24.50 -6.28 -13.74
CA MET A 433 23.41 -7.27 -13.71
C MET A 433 23.54 -8.25 -12.54
N SER A 434 24.76 -8.58 -12.10
CA SER A 434 24.97 -9.37 -10.89
C SER A 434 24.55 -8.63 -9.62
N GLU A 435 24.70 -7.31 -9.59
CA GLU A 435 24.38 -6.47 -8.42
C GLU A 435 22.89 -6.10 -8.39
N PHE A 436 22.33 -5.64 -9.50
CA PHE A 436 20.99 -5.06 -9.58
C PHE A 436 19.97 -5.93 -10.33
N GLY A 437 20.39 -7.03 -10.98
CA GLY A 437 19.52 -7.84 -11.84
C GLY A 437 18.26 -8.32 -11.13
N ASN A 438 18.37 -8.76 -9.88
CA ASN A 438 17.22 -9.18 -9.08
C ASN A 438 16.17 -8.05 -8.89
N MET A 439 16.59 -6.79 -8.77
CA MET A 439 15.66 -5.66 -8.65
C MET A 439 15.12 -5.22 -10.03
N ILE A 440 15.98 -5.19 -11.05
CA ILE A 440 15.62 -4.85 -12.44
C ILE A 440 14.60 -5.84 -13.01
N GLU A 441 14.68 -7.10 -12.61
CA GLU A 441 13.80 -8.18 -13.04
C GLU A 441 12.61 -8.39 -12.10
N ASN A 442 12.50 -7.64 -11.00
CA ASN A 442 11.44 -7.81 -10.03
C ASN A 442 10.09 -7.25 -10.56
N PRO A 443 9.09 -8.10 -10.85
CA PRO A 443 7.79 -7.63 -11.31
C PRO A 443 6.97 -6.94 -10.21
N GLU A 444 7.35 -7.07 -8.93
CA GLU A 444 6.70 -6.36 -7.81
C GLU A 444 7.05 -4.87 -7.78
N PHE A 445 8.04 -4.44 -8.58
CA PHE A 445 8.51 -3.08 -8.59
C PHE A 445 7.60 -2.18 -9.43
N LYS A 446 6.84 -1.30 -8.77
CA LYS A 446 5.70 -0.57 -9.37
C LYS A 446 5.82 0.94 -9.22
N SER A 447 5.28 1.72 -10.14
CA SER A 447 5.14 3.15 -9.90
C SER A 447 4.04 3.45 -8.90
N SER A 448 4.07 4.65 -8.30
CA SER A 448 2.95 5.13 -7.48
C SER A 448 1.64 5.24 -8.27
N VAL A 449 1.72 5.54 -9.57
CA VAL A 449 0.57 5.53 -10.50
C VAL A 449 0.03 4.11 -10.68
N MET A 450 0.89 3.12 -10.90
CA MET A 450 0.48 1.71 -10.97
C MET A 450 -0.21 1.32 -9.65
N LEU A 451 0.41 1.55 -8.50
CA LEU A 451 -0.19 1.21 -7.19
C LEU A 451 -1.56 1.89 -6.98
N SER A 452 -1.73 3.13 -7.45
CA SER A 452 -3.02 3.83 -7.40
C SER A 452 -4.07 3.14 -8.29
N ILE A 453 -3.70 2.82 -9.53
CA ILE A 453 -4.58 2.15 -10.49
C ILE A 453 -4.97 0.75 -9.99
N GLU A 454 -4.02 -0.01 -9.43
CA GLU A 454 -4.28 -1.34 -8.90
C GLU A 454 -5.34 -1.31 -7.79
N ARG A 455 -5.27 -0.31 -6.92
CA ARG A 455 -6.27 -0.11 -5.86
C ARG A 455 -7.63 0.31 -6.41
N GLU A 456 -7.66 1.22 -7.38
CA GLU A 456 -8.90 1.63 -8.03
C GLU A 456 -9.58 0.45 -8.73
N PHE A 457 -8.79 -0.38 -9.43
CA PHE A 457 -9.26 -1.61 -10.05
C PHE A 457 -9.85 -2.57 -9.02
N SER A 458 -9.12 -2.87 -7.93
CA SER A 458 -9.60 -3.79 -6.89
C SER A 458 -10.88 -3.27 -6.23
N SER A 459 -10.96 -1.96 -5.96
CA SER A 459 -12.15 -1.32 -5.38
C SER A 459 -13.35 -1.36 -6.33
N ALA A 460 -13.13 -1.13 -7.63
CA ALA A 460 -14.20 -1.10 -8.63
C ALA A 460 -14.72 -2.50 -9.00
N THR A 461 -13.83 -3.49 -9.06
CA THR A 461 -14.15 -4.83 -9.59
C THR A 461 -14.38 -5.88 -8.51
N GLY A 462 -13.84 -5.65 -7.31
CA GLY A 462 -13.79 -6.63 -6.23
C GLY A 462 -12.77 -7.76 -6.43
N LEU A 463 -11.96 -7.72 -7.50
CA LEU A 463 -10.90 -8.69 -7.80
C LEU A 463 -9.55 -8.20 -7.30
N ASN A 464 -8.68 -9.10 -6.84
CA ASN A 464 -7.28 -8.77 -6.63
C ASN A 464 -6.64 -8.37 -7.97
N PHE A 465 -5.79 -7.34 -7.95
CA PHE A 465 -5.16 -6.88 -9.17
C PHE A 465 -4.14 -7.90 -9.70
N THR A 466 -4.35 -8.34 -10.94
CA THR A 466 -3.38 -9.06 -11.76
C THR A 466 -3.59 -8.65 -13.21
N LEU A 467 -2.57 -8.80 -14.07
CA LEU A 467 -2.73 -8.57 -15.51
C LEU A 467 -3.81 -9.47 -16.12
N GLU A 468 -3.95 -10.70 -15.61
CA GLU A 468 -5.00 -11.63 -16.02
C GLU A 468 -6.39 -11.11 -15.64
N ASN A 469 -6.60 -10.66 -14.40
CA ASN A 469 -7.87 -10.10 -13.96
C ASN A 469 -8.19 -8.79 -14.68
N LEU A 470 -7.18 -7.94 -14.93
CA LEU A 470 -7.33 -6.72 -15.71
C LEU A 470 -7.83 -7.03 -17.13
N GLN A 471 -7.22 -8.01 -17.80
CA GLN A 471 -7.65 -8.46 -19.13
C GLN A 471 -9.03 -9.13 -19.09
N LYS A 472 -9.32 -9.94 -18.07
CA LYS A 472 -10.63 -10.58 -17.87
C LYS A 472 -11.77 -9.55 -17.81
N VAL A 473 -11.59 -8.45 -17.09
CA VAL A 473 -12.61 -7.38 -17.00
C VAL A 473 -12.78 -6.69 -18.35
N LYS A 474 -11.68 -6.42 -19.06
CA LYS A 474 -11.72 -5.86 -20.42
C LYS A 474 -12.51 -6.76 -21.38
N ASP A 475 -12.18 -8.05 -21.42
CA ASP A 475 -12.86 -9.02 -22.27
C ASP A 475 -14.35 -9.17 -21.91
N SER A 476 -14.69 -9.05 -20.62
CA SER A 476 -16.07 -9.06 -20.15
C SER A 476 -16.86 -7.87 -20.69
N PHE A 477 -16.28 -6.67 -20.69
CA PHE A 477 -16.88 -5.48 -21.28
C PHE A 477 -17.08 -5.60 -22.80
N GLU A 478 -16.13 -6.21 -23.51
CA GLU A 478 -16.27 -6.45 -24.96
C GLU A 478 -17.36 -7.48 -25.27
N LYS A 479 -17.59 -8.44 -24.37
CA LYS A 479 -18.62 -9.46 -24.50
C LYS A 479 -20.02 -8.94 -24.17
N ASP A 480 -20.18 -8.29 -23.03
CA ASP A 480 -21.45 -7.72 -22.56
C ASP A 480 -21.19 -6.49 -21.68
N ARG A 481 -21.24 -5.32 -22.30
CA ARG A 481 -20.96 -4.05 -21.65
C ARG A 481 -21.98 -3.72 -20.55
N ALA A 482 -23.26 -4.03 -20.76
CA ALA A 482 -24.31 -3.69 -19.82
C ALA A 482 -24.24 -4.56 -18.57
N ASN A 483 -24.06 -5.87 -18.74
CA ASN A 483 -23.91 -6.78 -17.61
C ASN A 483 -22.62 -6.48 -16.83
N THR A 484 -21.49 -6.29 -17.51
CA THR A 484 -20.21 -6.01 -16.85
C THR A 484 -20.25 -4.71 -16.05
N ALA A 485 -20.86 -3.64 -16.60
CA ALA A 485 -21.04 -2.39 -15.86
C ALA A 485 -21.89 -2.55 -14.59
N ASN A 486 -22.86 -3.47 -14.59
CA ASN A 486 -23.67 -3.78 -13.42
C ASN A 486 -22.95 -4.68 -12.40
N MET A 487 -21.80 -5.26 -12.73
CA MET A 487 -20.97 -6.06 -11.82
C MET A 487 -19.83 -5.24 -11.18
N LEU A 488 -19.57 -4.02 -11.67
CA LEU A 488 -18.63 -3.07 -11.06
C LEU A 488 -19.32 -2.21 -10.01
N LYS A 489 -18.55 -1.67 -9.06
CA LYS A 489 -19.02 -0.70 -8.05
C LYS A 489 -19.87 0.42 -8.68
N ASP A 490 -20.97 0.75 -8.03
CA ASP A 490 -21.91 1.77 -8.53
C ASP A 490 -21.26 3.16 -8.51
N THR A 491 -21.49 3.92 -9.59
CA THR A 491 -21.01 5.31 -9.73
C THR A 491 -22.14 6.32 -9.90
N ASP A 492 -23.37 5.84 -10.06
CA ASP A 492 -24.59 6.62 -10.11
C ASP A 492 -25.21 6.77 -8.71
N ALA A 493 -26.12 7.72 -8.56
CA ALA A 493 -26.78 8.00 -7.28
C ALA A 493 -28.24 7.58 -7.31
N LEU A 494 -28.72 7.06 -6.18
CA LEU A 494 -30.10 6.72 -5.98
C LEU A 494 -30.98 7.98 -6.03
N THR A 495 -32.10 7.85 -6.74
CA THR A 495 -33.14 8.88 -6.85
C THR A 495 -34.43 8.47 -6.16
N ALA A 496 -34.76 7.17 -6.16
CA ALA A 496 -35.93 6.65 -5.47
C ALA A 496 -35.84 5.14 -5.19
N ILE A 497 -36.58 4.68 -4.17
CA ILE A 497 -36.80 3.26 -3.85
C ILE A 497 -38.30 2.98 -3.92
N LYS A 498 -38.72 1.89 -4.57
CA LYS A 498 -40.08 1.38 -4.50
C LYS A 498 -40.16 0.17 -3.59
N ILE A 499 -41.11 0.15 -2.67
CA ILE A 499 -41.50 -1.06 -1.94
C ILE A 499 -42.57 -1.80 -2.74
N ASN A 500 -42.23 -2.97 -3.26
CA ASN A 500 -43.14 -3.76 -4.09
C ASN A 500 -44.13 -4.56 -3.23
N LYS A 501 -45.29 -4.88 -3.81
CA LYS A 501 -46.36 -5.65 -3.12
C LYS A 501 -45.93 -7.04 -2.65
N ASN A 502 -44.93 -7.63 -3.31
CA ASN A 502 -44.35 -8.92 -2.96
C ASN A 502 -43.24 -8.81 -1.89
N GLY A 503 -42.94 -7.60 -1.38
CA GLY A 503 -41.93 -7.34 -0.36
C GLY A 503 -40.51 -7.08 -0.89
N THR A 504 -40.29 -7.14 -2.21
CA THR A 504 -38.99 -6.77 -2.81
C THR A 504 -38.90 -5.26 -3.01
N PHE A 505 -37.73 -4.78 -3.45
CA PHE A 505 -37.48 -3.36 -3.70
C PHE A 505 -37.08 -3.12 -5.15
N THR A 506 -37.51 -1.98 -5.71
CA THR A 506 -36.97 -1.46 -6.98
C THR A 506 -36.17 -0.20 -6.68
N LEU A 507 -34.88 -0.18 -7.04
CA LEU A 507 -33.99 0.97 -6.85
C LEU A 507 -33.87 1.71 -8.19
N ARG A 508 -34.06 3.03 -8.19
CA ARG A 508 -33.93 3.90 -9.36
C ARG A 508 -32.76 4.85 -9.18
N PHE A 509 -31.88 4.92 -10.17
CA PHE A 509 -30.70 5.77 -10.17
C PHE A 509 -30.84 6.97 -11.11
N ASN A 510 -30.04 8.02 -10.89
CA ASN A 510 -30.00 9.23 -11.71
C ASN A 510 -29.53 8.97 -13.15
N SER A 511 -28.88 7.83 -13.40
CA SER A 511 -28.54 7.32 -14.73
C SER A 511 -29.74 6.80 -15.53
N GLY A 512 -30.92 6.68 -14.89
CA GLY A 512 -32.11 6.03 -15.45
C GLY A 512 -32.13 4.51 -15.28
N ARG A 513 -31.07 3.92 -14.70
CA ARG A 513 -31.00 2.50 -14.35
C ARG A 513 -32.03 2.19 -13.26
N GLU A 514 -32.75 1.07 -13.42
CA GLU A 514 -33.59 0.48 -12.39
C GLU A 514 -33.17 -0.96 -12.12
N ILE A 515 -33.06 -1.34 -10.85
CA ILE A 515 -32.73 -2.71 -10.43
C ILE A 515 -33.74 -3.21 -9.40
N ASN A 516 -34.07 -4.49 -9.46
CA ASN A 516 -34.90 -5.14 -8.46
C ASN A 516 -34.00 -5.92 -7.49
N VAL A 517 -34.22 -5.75 -6.20
CA VAL A 517 -33.46 -6.41 -5.14
C VAL A 517 -34.41 -7.03 -4.11
N ASP A 518 -34.05 -8.20 -3.60
CA ASP A 518 -34.91 -8.93 -2.67
C ASP A 518 -34.88 -8.32 -1.26
N LYS A 519 -33.74 -7.77 -0.86
CA LYS A 519 -33.51 -7.21 0.47
C LYS A 519 -32.64 -5.95 0.41
N LEU A 520 -32.84 -5.12 1.43
CA LEU A 520 -31.96 -4.01 1.76
C LEU A 520 -31.29 -4.28 3.11
N TYR A 521 -30.10 -3.71 3.26
CA TYR A 521 -29.29 -3.77 4.46
C TYR A 521 -29.04 -2.35 4.94
N LYS A 522 -28.87 -2.16 6.25
CA LYS A 522 -28.52 -0.87 6.85
C LYS A 522 -27.20 -0.96 7.61
N ASP A 523 -26.46 0.14 7.61
CA ASP A 523 -25.28 0.27 8.46
C ASP A 523 -25.71 0.24 9.93
N SER A 524 -25.08 -0.63 10.72
CA SER A 524 -25.37 -0.78 12.15
C SER A 524 -24.68 0.28 13.03
N GLY A 525 -23.76 1.06 12.48
CA GLY A 525 -22.93 2.02 13.22
C GLY A 525 -21.83 1.39 14.08
N LYS A 526 -21.55 0.10 13.89
CA LYS A 526 -20.50 -0.69 14.54
C LYS A 526 -19.91 -1.70 13.55
N ALA A 527 -18.73 -2.24 13.86
CA ALA A 527 -18.14 -3.36 13.13
C ALA A 527 -18.22 -4.65 13.97
N PHE A 528 -18.41 -5.78 13.29
CA PHE A 528 -18.53 -7.11 13.88
C PHE A 528 -17.29 -7.97 13.59
N ASP A 529 -17.00 -8.95 14.44
CA ASP A 529 -15.91 -9.94 14.22
C ASP A 529 -16.29 -11.09 13.29
N VAL A 530 -17.40 -10.90 12.58
CA VAL A 530 -17.90 -11.76 11.51
C VAL A 530 -18.35 -10.91 10.35
N GLU A 531 -18.34 -11.50 9.16
CA GLU A 531 -18.91 -10.89 7.95
C GLU A 531 -20.20 -11.59 7.55
N LEU A 532 -21.10 -10.86 6.90
CA LEU A 532 -22.27 -11.46 6.25
C LEU A 532 -21.81 -12.42 5.15
N ASN A 533 -22.25 -13.68 5.20
CA ASN A 533 -22.02 -14.61 4.10
C ASN A 533 -23.14 -14.47 3.06
N LEU A 534 -23.04 -13.45 2.22
CA LEU A 534 -24.05 -13.17 1.19
C LEU A 534 -24.16 -14.29 0.17
N ASN A 535 -23.05 -14.96 -0.17
CA ASN A 535 -23.07 -16.10 -1.09
C ASN A 535 -24.02 -17.20 -0.62
N ALA A 536 -24.05 -17.52 0.69
CA ALA A 536 -24.99 -18.48 1.25
C ALA A 536 -26.47 -18.08 1.00
N GLU A 537 -26.78 -16.79 0.94
CA GLU A 537 -28.13 -16.28 0.65
C GLU A 537 -28.58 -16.56 -0.79
N PHE A 538 -27.65 -16.71 -1.74
CA PHE A 538 -27.97 -16.95 -3.16
C PHE A 538 -27.68 -18.38 -3.64
N MET A 539 -26.89 -19.18 -2.91
CA MET A 539 -26.65 -20.61 -3.21
C MET A 539 -27.94 -21.45 -3.21
N SER A 540 -28.03 -22.48 -4.04
CA SER A 540 -29.06 -23.52 -3.90
C SER A 540 -28.90 -24.30 -2.57
N GLU A 541 -29.94 -25.02 -2.15
CA GLU A 541 -29.82 -25.90 -0.97
C GLU A 541 -28.75 -26.99 -1.18
N GLU A 542 -28.60 -27.48 -2.40
CA GLU A 542 -27.56 -28.46 -2.73
C GLU A 542 -26.16 -27.86 -2.54
N GLU A 543 -25.92 -26.67 -3.10
CA GLU A 543 -24.64 -25.96 -2.95
C GLU A 543 -24.34 -25.62 -1.49
N LEU A 544 -25.34 -25.19 -0.71
CA LEU A 544 -25.17 -24.93 0.73
C LEU A 544 -24.67 -26.15 1.50
N ASN A 545 -25.15 -27.34 1.15
CA ASN A 545 -24.79 -28.57 1.87
C ASN A 545 -23.51 -29.23 1.34
N GLN A 546 -23.07 -28.89 0.12
CA GLN A 546 -21.87 -29.45 -0.49
C GLN A 546 -20.64 -28.53 -0.38
N ASN A 547 -20.83 -27.22 -0.53
CA ASN A 547 -19.75 -26.26 -0.75
C ASN A 547 -19.50 -25.33 0.44
N LEU A 548 -20.46 -25.18 1.36
CA LEU A 548 -20.29 -24.29 2.50
C LEU A 548 -19.33 -24.90 3.54
N ASP A 549 -18.21 -24.22 3.80
CA ASP A 549 -17.31 -24.62 4.87
C ASP A 549 -17.93 -24.29 6.25
N LEU A 550 -18.47 -25.33 6.89
CA LEU A 550 -19.10 -25.23 8.21
C LEU A 550 -18.12 -24.84 9.34
N SER A 551 -16.81 -24.97 9.13
CA SER A 551 -15.79 -24.65 10.14
C SER A 551 -15.54 -23.15 10.27
N VAL A 552 -15.72 -22.39 9.19
CA VAL A 552 -15.61 -20.93 9.17
C VAL A 552 -16.98 -20.25 9.12
N SER A 553 -18.03 -20.97 8.74
CA SER A 553 -19.40 -20.45 8.77
C SER A 553 -19.95 -20.41 10.20
N ALA A 554 -20.74 -19.40 10.53
CA ALA A 554 -21.30 -19.18 11.86
C ALA A 554 -22.74 -18.67 11.81
N ALA A 555 -23.41 -18.75 12.96
CA ALA A 555 -24.73 -18.15 13.17
C ALA A 555 -24.85 -17.53 14.56
N ASN A 556 -25.67 -16.49 14.66
CA ASN A 556 -26.02 -15.85 15.91
C ASN A 556 -27.13 -16.63 16.62
N ILE A 557 -26.81 -17.19 17.78
CA ILE A 557 -27.71 -18.00 18.60
C ILE A 557 -28.00 -17.29 19.91
N LYS A 558 -29.27 -17.17 20.25
CA LYS A 558 -29.68 -16.65 21.56
C LYS A 558 -29.51 -17.74 22.63
N ASP A 559 -28.68 -17.48 23.63
CA ASP A 559 -28.54 -18.33 24.79
C ASP A 559 -29.86 -18.37 25.57
N LYS A 560 -30.32 -19.57 25.93
CA LYS A 560 -31.63 -19.76 26.60
C LYS A 560 -31.61 -19.37 28.08
N ILE A 561 -30.43 -19.33 28.70
CA ILE A 561 -30.24 -19.04 30.12
C ILE A 561 -29.96 -17.55 30.30
N THR A 562 -28.98 -16.99 29.59
CA THR A 562 -28.59 -15.57 29.75
C THR A 562 -29.43 -14.64 28.88
N GLY A 563 -30.03 -15.16 27.81
CA GLY A 563 -30.73 -14.34 26.80
C GLY A 563 -29.79 -13.57 25.88
N GLU A 564 -28.47 -13.69 26.07
CA GLU A 564 -27.45 -13.04 25.24
C GLU A 564 -27.33 -13.74 23.88
N VAL A 565 -27.03 -12.96 22.85
CA VAL A 565 -26.76 -13.50 21.52
C VAL A 565 -25.27 -13.84 21.43
N GLN A 566 -24.97 -15.09 21.09
CA GLN A 566 -23.62 -15.59 20.88
C GLN A 566 -23.46 -16.05 19.43
N THR A 567 -22.36 -15.67 18.81
CA THR A 567 -21.98 -16.20 17.50
C THR A 567 -21.27 -17.54 17.68
N LYS A 568 -21.79 -18.61 17.06
CA LYS A 568 -21.21 -19.96 17.13
C LYS A 568 -20.97 -20.50 15.73
N SER A 569 -19.88 -21.25 15.52
CA SER A 569 -19.66 -21.87 14.21
C SER A 569 -20.72 -22.93 13.94
N LEU A 570 -21.06 -23.14 12.67
CA LEU A 570 -22.01 -24.18 12.27
C LEU A 570 -21.48 -25.57 12.65
N LYS A 571 -20.16 -25.76 12.60
CA LYS A 571 -19.51 -26.99 13.07
C LYS A 571 -19.69 -27.21 14.58
N ASP A 572 -19.51 -26.19 15.42
CA ASP A 572 -19.67 -26.31 16.89
C ASP A 572 -21.13 -26.54 17.28
N LEU A 573 -22.06 -26.04 16.47
CA LEU A 573 -23.49 -26.34 16.59
C LEU A 573 -23.83 -27.76 16.14
N GLY A 574 -22.90 -28.48 15.52
CA GLY A 574 -23.11 -29.83 14.99
C GLY A 574 -24.02 -29.86 13.77
N VAL A 575 -24.08 -28.78 12.97
CA VAL A 575 -24.93 -28.69 11.78
C VAL A 575 -24.54 -29.76 10.76
N GLN A 576 -25.54 -30.48 10.25
CA GLN A 576 -25.39 -31.49 9.20
C GLN A 576 -26.15 -31.13 7.93
N ILE A 577 -27.28 -30.43 8.06
CA ILE A 577 -28.12 -30.03 6.94
C ILE A 577 -28.57 -28.58 7.12
N ILE A 578 -28.48 -27.80 6.06
CA ILE A 578 -28.98 -26.43 5.95
C ILE A 578 -30.12 -26.41 4.95
N LYS A 579 -31.27 -25.86 5.36
CA LYS A 579 -32.44 -25.66 4.48
C LYS A 579 -32.79 -24.19 4.39
N LYS A 580 -33.18 -23.73 3.20
CA LYS A 580 -33.71 -22.38 2.99
C LYS A 580 -35.20 -22.37 3.26
N LEU A 581 -35.62 -21.41 4.06
CA LEU A 581 -37.02 -21.18 4.36
C LEU A 581 -37.59 -20.12 3.40
N THR A 582 -38.89 -20.22 3.11
CA THR A 582 -39.59 -19.31 2.18
C THR A 582 -39.60 -17.84 2.63
N ASN A 583 -39.33 -17.59 3.92
CA ASN A 583 -39.18 -16.24 4.48
C ASN A 583 -37.72 -15.73 4.43
N GLY A 584 -36.84 -16.38 3.67
CA GLY A 584 -35.44 -15.97 3.50
C GLY A 584 -34.53 -16.29 4.70
N LYS A 585 -35.00 -17.10 5.65
CA LYS A 585 -34.22 -17.59 6.80
C LYS A 585 -33.62 -18.98 6.52
N PHE A 586 -32.77 -19.45 7.41
CA PHE A 586 -32.17 -20.79 7.34
C PHE A 586 -32.63 -21.66 8.50
N ALA A 587 -32.92 -22.93 8.21
CA ALA A 587 -33.08 -23.97 9.22
C ALA A 587 -31.82 -24.84 9.25
N LEU A 588 -31.14 -24.83 10.39
CA LEU A 588 -29.93 -25.60 10.65
C LEU A 588 -30.34 -26.87 11.42
N GLN A 589 -30.19 -28.03 10.79
CA GLN A 589 -30.43 -29.32 11.42
C GLN A 589 -29.11 -29.86 11.97
N THR A 590 -29.08 -30.11 13.27
CA THR A 590 -27.88 -30.55 14.01
C THR A 590 -27.86 -32.06 14.19
N ASN A 591 -26.68 -32.61 14.45
CA ASN A 591 -26.43 -34.04 14.67
C ASN A 591 -27.19 -34.64 15.86
N ASP A 592 -27.54 -33.82 16.85
CA ASP A 592 -28.39 -34.20 17.99
C ASP A 592 -29.90 -34.04 17.71
N GLY A 593 -30.27 -33.79 16.45
CA GLY A 593 -31.65 -33.74 15.98
C GLY A 593 -32.38 -32.43 16.25
N ARG A 594 -31.70 -31.38 16.75
CA ARG A 594 -32.30 -30.05 16.93
C ARG A 594 -32.40 -29.33 15.58
N ASN A 595 -33.43 -28.49 15.46
CA ASN A 595 -33.57 -27.54 14.36
C ASN A 595 -33.45 -26.12 14.92
N ILE A 596 -32.49 -25.37 14.40
CA ILE A 596 -32.22 -23.99 14.80
C ILE A 596 -32.56 -23.09 13.62
N ILE A 597 -33.48 -22.15 13.82
CA ILE A 597 -33.83 -21.15 12.81
C ILE A 597 -32.97 -19.92 13.02
N VAL A 598 -32.28 -19.49 11.97
CA VAL A 598 -31.39 -18.33 11.99
C VAL A 598 -31.72 -17.40 10.82
N ASP A 599 -31.57 -16.10 11.04
CA ASP A 599 -31.87 -15.10 10.02
C ASP A 599 -30.77 -15.03 8.94
N GLN A 600 -29.52 -15.26 9.35
CA GLN A 600 -28.35 -15.15 8.48
C GLN A 600 -27.26 -16.15 8.87
N ILE A 601 -26.43 -16.49 7.88
CA ILE A 601 -25.17 -17.19 8.05
C ILE A 601 -24.05 -16.16 7.87
N TYR A 602 -23.03 -16.25 8.71
CA TYR A 602 -21.88 -15.38 8.72
C TYR A 602 -20.61 -16.18 8.42
N THR A 603 -19.54 -15.50 8.00
CA THR A 603 -18.19 -16.06 7.97
C THR A 603 -17.39 -15.49 9.15
N LYS A 604 -16.69 -16.36 9.89
CA LYS A 604 -15.74 -15.93 10.93
C LYS A 604 -14.51 -15.31 10.27
N LEU A 605 -14.15 -14.10 10.68
CA LEU A 605 -13.02 -13.35 10.13
C LEU A 605 -11.69 -13.73 10.79
N ASN A 606 -11.71 -14.07 12.08
CA ASN A 606 -10.52 -14.43 12.81
C ASN A 606 -10.74 -15.75 13.57
N ASN A 607 -9.97 -16.78 13.24
CA ASN A 607 -9.94 -18.04 13.98
C ASN A 607 -8.85 -17.99 15.05
N GLN A 608 -8.97 -17.08 16.01
CA GLN A 608 -8.13 -17.09 17.22
C GLN A 608 -8.23 -18.45 17.95
N GLU A 609 -9.30 -19.23 17.77
CA GLU A 609 -9.44 -20.56 18.39
C GLU A 609 -8.46 -21.62 17.85
N LYS A 610 -7.68 -21.34 16.79
CA LYS A 610 -6.53 -22.20 16.39
C LYS A 610 -5.19 -21.77 17.03
N SER A 611 -5.14 -20.68 17.81
CA SER A 611 -3.89 -19.98 18.20
C SER A 611 -3.22 -20.47 19.50
N GLN A 612 -3.35 -21.75 19.87
CA GLN A 612 -2.50 -22.32 20.92
C GLN A 612 -1.44 -23.31 20.41
N ASN A 613 -1.44 -23.65 19.12
CA ASN A 613 -0.49 -24.61 18.53
C ASN A 613 0.03 -24.17 17.15
N SER A 614 0.52 -22.94 17.00
CA SER A 614 1.43 -22.65 15.89
C SER A 614 2.86 -22.99 16.33
N GLU A 615 3.40 -24.07 15.77
CA GLU A 615 4.83 -24.44 15.80
C GLU A 615 5.73 -23.40 15.08
N LEU A 616 5.33 -22.12 15.06
CA LEU A 616 5.99 -21.01 14.37
C LEU A 616 6.73 -20.06 15.33
N ASN A 617 6.73 -20.31 16.65
CA ASN A 617 7.45 -19.48 17.60
C ASN A 617 8.97 -19.71 17.48
N LEU A 618 9.59 -19.06 16.50
CA LEU A 618 11.04 -18.93 16.31
C LEU A 618 11.70 -17.99 17.35
N ILE A 619 10.92 -17.51 18.32
CA ILE A 619 11.31 -16.58 19.37
C ILE A 619 11.06 -17.28 20.70
N ASN A 620 12.04 -17.23 21.59
CA ASN A 620 11.93 -17.91 22.88
C ASN A 620 10.87 -17.17 23.73
N ASP A 621 9.95 -17.89 24.38
CA ASP A 621 8.91 -17.28 25.23
C ASP A 621 9.49 -16.45 26.40
N LYS A 622 10.78 -16.65 26.72
CA LYS A 622 11.52 -15.86 27.71
C LYS A 622 12.05 -14.53 27.17
N ASP A 623 12.12 -14.35 25.86
CA ASP A 623 12.59 -13.13 25.24
C ASP A 623 11.62 -11.97 25.56
N ARG A 624 12.18 -10.77 25.68
CA ARG A 624 11.44 -9.56 25.98
C ARG A 624 11.86 -8.46 25.03
N PHE A 625 10.87 -7.75 24.51
CA PHE A 625 11.04 -6.60 23.63
C PHE A 625 10.94 -5.32 24.43
N TYR A 626 11.96 -4.50 24.28
CA TYR A 626 12.02 -3.15 24.81
C TYR A 626 11.95 -2.17 23.63
N PRO A 627 11.20 -1.06 23.77
CA PRO A 627 11.27 0.02 22.79
C PRO A 627 12.67 0.62 22.79
N LYS A 628 13.01 1.38 21.74
CA LYS A 628 14.32 2.01 21.60
C LYS A 628 14.76 2.67 22.91
N PRO A 629 15.89 2.26 23.51
CA PRO A 629 16.33 2.85 24.76
C PRO A 629 16.54 4.35 24.53
N LEU A 630 15.87 5.17 25.34
CA LEU A 630 16.16 6.60 25.39
C LEU A 630 17.65 6.73 25.67
N ARG A 631 18.40 7.36 24.77
CA ARG A 631 19.79 7.75 25.05
C ARG A 631 19.75 8.64 26.29
N ILE A 632 20.07 8.08 27.44
CA ILE A 632 20.43 8.87 28.62
C ILE A 632 21.78 9.46 28.26
N TRP A 633 21.80 10.74 27.88
CA TRP A 633 23.06 11.49 27.79
C TRP A 633 23.62 11.53 29.22
N ALA A 634 24.69 10.77 29.46
CA ALA A 634 25.45 10.80 30.71
C ALA A 634 26.41 11.99 30.73
#